data_AF-A0A960D034-F1
#
_entry.id   AF-A0A960D034-F1
#
_cell.length_a   1.000
_cell.length_b   1.000
_cell.length_c   1.000
_cell.angle_alpha   90.00
_cell.angle_beta   90.00
_cell.angle_gamma   90.00
#
_symmetry.space_group_name_H-M   'P 1'
#
loop_
_entity.id
_entity.type
_entity.pdbx_description
1 polymer ?
#
loop_
_entity_poly.entity_id
_entity_poly.type
_entity_poly.pdbx_seq_one_letter_code
_entity_poly.pdbx_strand_id
1 'polypeptide(L)'
;MTSLTDVSARILCVVAAVVAAGFALAAVSDLAFTGFPDSHLTDYAKAVDVPKQVLLWVEISLMVLFAVLAALPISARTRVVVAVGALVALAAVAAIHWIGIPWYFGTHLGLDNGIGG
;
A
#
# COMPACT_ATOMS: atom_id res chain seq x y z
N MET A 1 17.26 30.23 -0.08
CA MET A 1 17.28 29.70 -1.46
C MET A 1 17.04 28.20 -1.37
N THR A 2 16.00 27.68 -2.01
CA THR A 2 15.78 26.23 -2.14
C THR A 2 16.86 25.67 -3.07
N SER A 3 17.61 24.67 -2.61
CA SER A 3 18.57 23.98 -3.48
C SER A 3 17.81 23.06 -4.45
N LEU A 4 18.42 22.76 -5.60
CA LEU A 4 17.91 21.75 -6.54
C LEU A 4 17.64 20.41 -5.84
N THR A 5 18.45 20.06 -4.84
CA THR A 5 18.29 18.85 -4.01
C THR A 5 17.07 18.89 -3.09
N ASP A 6 16.67 20.04 -2.57
CA ASP A 6 15.44 20.16 -1.77
C ASP A 6 14.20 20.03 -2.68
N VAL A 7 14.24 20.65 -3.86
CA VAL A 7 13.16 20.57 -4.85
C VAL A 7 12.97 19.13 -5.34
N SER A 8 14.05 18.43 -5.71
CA SER A 8 13.96 17.04 -6.17
C SER A 8 13.48 16.10 -5.06
N ALA A 9 13.89 16.30 -3.81
CA ALA A 9 13.39 15.52 -2.67
C ALA A 9 11.89 15.74 -2.43
N ARG A 10 11.38 16.97 -2.61
CA ARG A 10 9.94 17.24 -2.53
C ARG A 10 9.16 16.57 -3.65
N ILE A 11 9.66 16.64 -4.89
CA ILE A 11 9.04 15.97 -6.04
C ILE A 11 8.96 14.46 -5.79
N LEU A 12 10.04 13.85 -5.27
CA LEU A 12 10.04 12.44 -4.90
C LEU A 12 8.92 12.12 -3.89
N CYS A 13 8.78 12.92 -2.84
CA CYS A 13 7.71 12.75 -1.86
C CYS A 13 6.31 12.88 -2.48
N VAL A 14 6.10 13.85 -3.38
CA VAL A 14 4.81 14.01 -4.07
C VAL A 14 4.49 12.79 -4.94
N VAL A 15 5.46 12.33 -5.74
CA VAL A 15 5.28 11.14 -6.59
C VAL A 15 5.00 9.90 -5.73
N ALA A 16 5.74 9.72 -4.64
CA ALA A 16 5.53 8.61 -3.72
C ALA A 16 4.15 8.66 -3.04
N ALA A 17 3.65 9.85 -2.70
CA ALA A 17 2.29 10.02 -2.18
C ALA A 17 1.24 9.59 -3.20
N VAL A 18 1.39 9.98 -4.47
CA VAL A 18 0.48 9.59 -5.55
C VAL A 18 0.51 8.08 -5.79
N VAL A 19 1.70 7.47 -5.78
CA VAL A 19 1.84 6.01 -5.92
C VAL A 19 1.18 5.27 -4.75
N ALA A 20 1.42 5.72 -3.51
CA ALA A 20 0.79 5.15 -2.33
C ALA A 20 -0.74 5.30 -2.36
N ALA A 21 -1.25 6.43 -2.85
CA ALA A 21 -2.69 6.62 -3.07
C ALA A 21 -3.25 5.64 -4.11
N GLY A 22 -2.49 5.37 -5.18
CA GLY A 22 -2.85 4.37 -6.18
C GLY A 22 -2.94 2.95 -5.62
N PHE A 23 -2.00 2.55 -4.75
CA PHE A 23 -2.06 1.26 -4.06
C PHE A 23 -3.22 1.18 -3.08
N ALA A 24 -3.44 2.22 -2.27
CA ALA A 24 -4.58 2.28 -1.37
C ALA A 24 -5.92 2.16 -2.13
N LEU A 25 -6.04 2.82 -3.29
CA LEU A 25 -7.24 2.69 -4.13
C LEU A 25 -7.43 1.28 -4.68
N ALA A 26 -6.35 0.62 -5.10
CA ALA A 26 -6.39 -0.77 -5.54
C ALA A 26 -6.80 -1.71 -4.39
N ALA A 27 -6.24 -1.53 -3.20
CA ALA A 27 -6.59 -2.30 -2.01
C ALA A 27 -8.05 -2.08 -1.57
N VAL A 28 -8.55 -0.84 -1.61
CA VAL A 28 -9.97 -0.54 -1.36
C VAL A 28 -10.85 -1.24 -2.38
N SER A 29 -10.46 -1.22 -3.67
CA SER A 29 -11.25 -1.85 -4.73
C SER A 29 -11.33 -3.36 -4.52
N ASP A 30 -10.20 -4.00 -4.22
CA ASP A 30 -10.13 -5.44 -3.93
C ASP A 30 -11.02 -5.83 -2.73
N LEU A 31 -11.01 -5.05 -1.65
CA LEU A 31 -11.88 -5.26 -0.49
C LEU A 31 -13.36 -4.98 -0.80
N ALA A 32 -13.66 -3.89 -1.51
CA ALA A 32 -15.04 -3.47 -1.80
C ALA A 32 -15.75 -4.38 -2.80
N PHE A 33 -15.00 -5.00 -3.72
CA PHE A 33 -15.53 -5.93 -4.73
C PHE A 33 -15.33 -7.39 -4.34
N THR A 34 -15.01 -7.68 -3.08
CA THR A 34 -14.92 -9.06 -2.58
C THR A 34 -16.28 -9.76 -2.74
N GLY A 35 -16.29 -10.90 -3.44
CA GLY A 35 -17.50 -11.67 -3.74
C GLY A 35 -18.34 -11.12 -4.90
N PHE A 36 -17.90 -10.10 -5.62
CA PHE A 36 -18.58 -9.65 -6.85
C PHE A 36 -18.22 -10.59 -8.02
N PRO A 37 -19.17 -10.94 -8.92
CA PRO A 37 -20.56 -10.47 -9.03
C PRO A 37 -21.63 -11.35 -8.36
N ASP A 38 -21.30 -12.58 -7.97
CA ASP A 38 -22.27 -13.59 -7.51
C ASP A 38 -22.65 -13.45 -6.02
N SER A 39 -22.04 -12.49 -5.32
CA SER A 39 -22.15 -12.26 -3.88
C SER A 39 -21.72 -13.48 -3.03
N HIS A 40 -20.87 -14.34 -3.59
CA HIS A 40 -20.38 -15.53 -2.88
C HIS A 40 -19.08 -15.24 -2.13
N LEU A 41 -19.14 -15.28 -0.79
CA LEU A 41 -17.97 -15.09 0.07
C LEU A 41 -17.32 -16.43 0.41
N THR A 42 -16.14 -16.69 -0.17
CA THR A 42 -15.31 -17.85 0.14
C THR A 42 -14.70 -17.76 1.54
N ASP A 43 -14.23 -18.88 2.07
CA ASP A 43 -13.49 -18.89 3.33
C ASP A 43 -12.15 -18.15 3.21
N TYR A 44 -11.54 -18.15 2.03
CA TYR A 44 -10.41 -17.28 1.71
C TYR A 44 -10.78 -15.81 1.88
N ALA A 45 -11.89 -15.36 1.29
CA ALA A 45 -12.34 -13.96 1.36
C ALA A 45 -12.50 -13.48 2.82
N LYS A 46 -13.11 -14.31 3.67
CA LYS A 46 -13.26 -14.02 5.10
C LYS A 46 -11.91 -13.99 5.82
N ALA A 47 -11.00 -14.90 5.49
CA ALA A 47 -9.70 -15.01 6.14
C ALA A 47 -8.78 -13.83 5.80
N VAL A 48 -8.86 -13.29 4.58
CA VAL A 48 -7.97 -12.21 4.13
C VAL A 48 -8.50 -10.80 4.42
N ASP A 49 -9.78 -10.64 4.77
CA ASP A 49 -10.42 -9.33 4.99
C ASP A 49 -9.66 -8.47 6.01
N VAL A 50 -9.50 -8.97 7.25
CA VAL A 50 -8.80 -8.23 8.30
C VAL A 50 -7.33 -7.93 7.96
N PRO A 51 -6.51 -8.89 7.51
CA PRO A 51 -5.14 -8.61 7.08
C PRO A 51 -5.06 -7.54 5.99
N LYS A 52 -5.92 -7.61 4.96
CA LYS A 52 -5.93 -6.63 3.86
C LYS A 52 -6.39 -5.25 4.33
N GLN A 53 -7.36 -5.17 5.25
CA GLN A 53 -7.76 -3.89 5.85
C GLN A 53 -6.61 -3.25 6.64
N VAL A 54 -5.83 -4.03 7.39
CA VAL A 54 -4.65 -3.51 8.10
C VAL A 54 -3.63 -2.95 7.10
N LEU A 55 -3.32 -3.68 6.03
CA LEU A 55 -2.39 -3.20 5.00
C LEU A 55 -2.89 -1.93 4.32
N LEU A 56 -4.19 -1.85 4.01
CA LEU A 56 -4.81 -0.63 3.47
C LEU A 56 -4.57 0.57 4.38
N TRP A 57 -4.82 0.43 5.69
CA TRP A 57 -4.57 1.54 6.64
C TRP A 57 -3.09 1.93 6.70
N VAL A 58 -2.18 0.98 6.54
CA VAL A 58 -0.74 1.27 6.42
C VAL A 58 -0.43 2.03 5.13
N GLU A 59 -0.99 1.65 3.99
CA GLU A 59 -0.82 2.36 2.71
C GLU A 59 -1.34 3.80 2.78
N ILE A 60 -2.52 4.00 3.36
CA ILE A 60 -3.10 5.34 3.60
C ILE A 60 -2.17 6.15 4.50
N SER A 61 -1.63 5.55 5.57
CA SER A 61 -0.72 6.23 6.48
C SER A 61 0.59 6.64 5.79
N LEU A 62 1.13 5.78 4.91
CA LEU A 62 2.32 6.08 4.11
C LEU A 62 2.05 7.18 3.07
N MET A 63 0.89 7.17 2.42
CA MET A 63 0.44 8.25 1.53
C MET A 63 0.43 9.59 2.26
N VAL A 64 -0.19 9.65 3.44
CA VAL A 64 -0.22 10.86 4.27
C VAL A 64 1.19 11.28 4.69
N LEU A 65 2.04 10.33 5.11
CA LEU A 65 3.43 10.61 5.48
C LEU A 65 4.20 11.25 4.31
N PHE A 66 4.09 10.72 3.10
CA PHE A 66 4.75 11.30 1.94
C PHE A 66 4.25 12.71 1.62
N ALA A 67 2.93 12.95 1.72
CA ALA A 67 2.36 14.29 1.52
C ALA A 67 2.88 15.29 2.57
N VAL A 68 2.92 14.88 3.85
CA VAL A 68 3.47 15.68 4.94
C VAL A 68 4.96 15.94 4.73
N LEU A 69 5.73 14.92 4.34
CA LEU A 69 7.15 15.07 4.01
C LEU A 69 7.39 15.98 2.82
N ALA A 70 6.46 16.14 1.88
CA ALA A 70 6.58 17.11 0.80
C ALA A 70 6.34 18.56 1.27
N ALA A 71 5.44 18.75 2.23
CA ALA A 71 5.02 20.07 2.70
C ALA A 71 5.91 20.67 3.80
N LEU A 72 6.50 19.85 4.67
CA LEU A 72 7.20 20.33 5.85
C LEU A 72 8.52 21.09 5.51
N PRO A 73 8.86 22.15 6.27
CA PRO A 73 10.11 22.89 6.14
C PRO A 73 11.26 22.19 6.88
N ILE A 74 11.54 20.94 6.53
CA ILE A 74 12.64 20.13 7.10
C ILE A 74 13.85 20.07 6.15
N SER A 75 15.00 19.69 6.69
CA SER A 75 16.22 19.53 5.89
C SER A 75 16.04 18.46 4.80
N ALA A 76 16.66 18.68 3.63
CA ALA A 76 16.62 17.73 2.52
C ALA A 76 17.16 16.35 2.91
N ARG A 77 18.21 16.29 3.75
CA ARG A 77 18.78 15.02 4.24
C ARG A 77 17.78 14.23 5.07
N THR A 78 17.14 14.88 6.05
CA THR A 78 16.11 14.23 6.88
C THR A 78 14.95 13.75 6.01
N ARG A 79 14.48 14.59 5.08
CA ARG A 79 13.40 14.27 4.14
C ARG A 79 13.72 13.01 3.33
N VAL A 80 14.92 12.93 2.74
CA VAL A 80 15.34 11.78 1.94
C VAL A 80 15.43 10.50 2.77
N VAL A 81 16.02 10.56 3.97
CA VAL A 81 16.14 9.35 4.83
C VAL A 81 14.78 8.78 5.18
N VAL A 82 13.83 9.64 5.59
CA VAL A 82 12.48 9.19 5.92
C VAL A 82 11.73 8.72 4.68
N ALA A 83 11.85 9.44 3.55
CA ALA A 83 11.20 9.07 2.30
C ALA A 83 11.69 7.70 1.78
N VAL A 84 13.00 7.41 1.85
CA VAL A 84 13.56 6.11 1.46
C VAL A 84 13.05 5.00 2.37
N GLY A 85 13.04 5.21 3.70
CA GLY A 85 12.48 4.23 4.63
C GLY A 85 10.99 3.96 4.37
N ALA A 86 10.21 5.01 4.11
CA ALA A 86 8.80 4.89 3.77
C ALA A 86 8.57 4.20 2.41
N LEU A 87 9.46 4.39 1.43
CA LEU A 87 9.39 3.69 0.14
C LEU A 87 9.64 2.19 0.30
N VAL A 88 10.60 1.80 1.14
CA VAL A 88 10.84 0.39 1.47
C VAL A 88 9.62 -0.22 2.17
N ALA A 89 9.01 0.51 3.11
CA ALA A 89 7.79 0.07 3.77
C ALA A 89 6.62 -0.08 2.77
N LEU A 90 6.45 0.87 1.85
CA LEU A 90 5.41 0.81 0.81
C LEU A 90 5.61 -0.41 -0.10
N ALA A 91 6.84 -0.65 -0.54
CA ALA A 91 7.17 -1.82 -1.36
C ALA A 91 6.91 -3.14 -0.63
N ALA A 92 7.24 -3.21 0.67
CA ALA A 92 6.96 -4.38 1.49
C ALA A 92 5.45 -4.62 1.64
N VAL A 93 4.67 -3.58 1.90
CA VAL A 93 3.21 -3.68 2.02
C VAL A 93 2.58 -4.15 0.71
N ALA A 94 2.97 -3.57 -0.43
CA ALA A 94 2.49 -4.00 -1.74
C ALA A 94 2.86 -5.47 -2.04
N ALA A 95 4.09 -5.88 -1.70
CA ALA A 95 4.52 -7.27 -1.85
C ALA A 95 3.71 -8.24 -0.96
N ILE A 96 3.43 -7.87 0.28
CA ILE A 96 2.58 -8.68 1.18
C ILE A 96 1.17 -8.75 0.61
N HIS A 97 0.62 -7.65 0.10
CA HIS A 97 -0.75 -7.62 -0.44
C HIS A 97 -0.91 -8.53 -1.67
N TRP A 98 0.00 -8.46 -2.63
CA TRP A 98 -0.12 -9.19 -3.91
C TRP A 98 0.52 -10.57 -3.93
N ILE A 99 1.49 -10.84 -3.05
CA ILE A 99 2.24 -12.10 -3.05
C ILE A 99 2.05 -12.81 -1.72
N GLY A 100 2.29 -12.13 -0.61
CA GLY A 100 2.27 -12.74 0.73
C GLY A 100 0.90 -13.31 1.11
N ILE A 101 -0.16 -12.53 0.99
CA ILE A 101 -1.53 -12.94 1.34
C ILE A 101 -2.02 -14.06 0.43
N PRO A 102 -1.98 -13.95 -0.92
CA PRO A 102 -2.41 -15.05 -1.79
C PRO A 102 -1.61 -16.33 -1.58
N TRP A 103 -0.30 -16.23 -1.40
CA TRP A 103 0.54 -17.39 -1.13
C TRP A 103 0.17 -18.04 0.22
N TYR A 104 0.06 -17.25 1.29
CA TYR A 104 -0.19 -17.78 2.62
C TYR A 104 -1.59 -18.41 2.73
N PHE A 105 -2.63 -17.67 2.35
CA PHE A 105 -4.00 -18.15 2.52
C PHE A 105 -4.42 -19.12 1.42
N GLY A 106 -4.04 -18.86 0.17
CA GLY A 106 -4.41 -19.71 -0.96
C GLY A 106 -3.53 -20.95 -1.09
N THR A 107 -2.21 -20.77 -1.19
CA THR A 107 -1.29 -21.90 -1.44
C THR A 107 -0.91 -22.67 -0.18
N HIS A 108 -0.55 -21.98 0.90
CA HIS A 108 -0.04 -22.62 2.11
C HIS A 108 -1.16 -23.19 2.98
N LEU A 109 -2.26 -22.44 3.18
CA LEU A 109 -3.43 -22.91 3.92
C LEU A 109 -4.47 -23.62 3.06
N GLY A 110 -4.35 -23.55 1.73
CA GLY A 110 -5.25 -24.25 0.81
C GLY A 110 -6.66 -23.67 0.74
N LEU A 111 -6.87 -22.41 1.14
CA LEU A 111 -8.19 -21.79 1.08
C LEU A 111 -8.53 -21.44 -0.37
N ASP A 112 -9.68 -21.92 -0.83
CA ASP A 112 -10.19 -21.63 -2.16
C ASP A 112 -10.56 -20.14 -2.29
N ASN A 113 -9.93 -19.47 -3.24
CA ASN A 113 -10.17 -18.06 -3.55
C ASN A 113 -11.26 -17.87 -4.62
N GLY A 114 -11.89 -18.95 -5.10
CA GLY A 114 -12.97 -18.93 -6.08
C GLY A 114 -12.50 -18.68 -7.52
N ILE A 115 -11.19 -18.62 -7.77
CA ILE A 115 -10.63 -18.39 -9.11
C ILE A 115 -10.34 -19.75 -9.75
N GLY A 116 -11.14 -20.13 -10.76
CA GLY A 116 -10.90 -21.31 -11.61
C GLY A 116 -11.80 -22.52 -11.36
N GLY A 117 -12.92 -22.35 -10.64
CA GLY A 117 -14.01 -23.32 -10.53
C GLY A 117 -15.01 -23.25 -11.68
#